data_AF-A0A923VN01-F1
#
_entry.id   AF-A0A923VN01-F1
#
_cell.length_a   1.000
_cell.length_b   1.000
_cell.length_c   1.000
_cell.angle_alpha   90.00
_cell.angle_beta   90.00
_cell.angle_gamma   90.00
#
_symmetry.space_group_name_H-M   'P 1'
#
loop_
_entity.id
_entity.type
_entity.pdbx_description
1 polymer ?
#
loop_
_entity_poly.entity_id
_entity_poly.type
_entity_poly.pdbx_seq_one_letter_code
_entity_poly.pdbx_strand_id
1 'polypeptide(L)'
;MSTVPPHDASGPPALQPAALTDSLRRTVMATVVFVDLVGYAAHSAAHQVMLKTRFNELLAKAVRGVDDSSRIIMGTNEGAAICFLGDPEEALESALLMRDLVLHKYRGALLLRLGLHLGPVRLLSDGNERLTMVGDGVNVAQRIMDFALVNQIVVSRAYHEVISRITDNLAPAFRHLGPHLDKHLRSHDIYAVVEPQASRVLPPSERSEFDRTAPQRALVSTLTPEIAEEVESDLARLIGPMARVLVKKAVFRVNSAAALRELLAVSIQDRAARDAFVSSKPRPVPPRS
;
A
#
# COMPACT_ATOMS: atom_id res chain seq x y z
N MET A 1 -61.93 57.28 -9.49
CA MET A 1 -60.56 57.82 -9.62
C MET A 1 -59.98 57.78 -8.22
N SER A 2 -58.99 56.97 -7.82
CA SER A 2 -57.86 56.39 -8.51
C SER A 2 -57.52 55.00 -7.97
N THR A 3 -56.83 54.25 -8.81
CA THR A 3 -56.33 52.88 -8.72
C THR A 3 -55.07 52.74 -7.85
N VAL A 4 -54.83 51.53 -7.34
CA VAL A 4 -53.68 51.06 -6.51
C VAL A 4 -52.34 51.13 -7.27
N PRO A 5 -51.17 51.18 -6.59
CA PRO A 5 -50.45 49.93 -6.31
C PRO A 5 -49.91 49.83 -4.86
N PRO A 6 -49.59 48.62 -4.36
CA PRO A 6 -49.12 48.41 -2.99
C PRO A 6 -47.60 48.60 -2.88
N HIS A 7 -47.18 48.86 -1.64
CA HIS A 7 -45.82 49.05 -1.16
C HIS A 7 -44.79 48.03 -1.72
N ASP A 8 -43.73 48.54 -2.35
CA ASP A 8 -42.50 47.80 -2.66
C ASP A 8 -41.86 47.27 -1.37
N ALA A 9 -41.79 45.94 -1.27
CA ALA A 9 -40.99 45.23 -0.28
C ALA A 9 -39.58 45.03 -0.83
N SER A 10 -38.73 46.05 -0.71
CA SER A 10 -37.29 45.95 -0.98
C SER A 10 -36.56 45.37 0.24
N GLY A 11 -36.71 44.06 0.45
CA GLY A 11 -35.75 43.30 1.26
C GLY A 11 -34.38 43.32 0.59
N PRO A 12 -33.26 43.26 1.35
CA PRO A 12 -31.93 43.15 0.76
C PRO A 12 -31.90 41.93 -0.17
N PRO A 13 -31.21 41.99 -1.32
CA PRO A 13 -31.17 40.87 -2.25
C PRO A 13 -30.67 39.66 -1.47
N ALA A 14 -31.50 38.62 -1.43
CA ALA A 14 -31.06 37.31 -0.98
C ALA A 14 -29.75 37.01 -1.69
N LEU A 15 -28.72 36.66 -0.91
CA LEU A 15 -27.47 36.12 -1.42
C LEU A 15 -27.84 35.00 -2.39
N GLN A 16 -27.83 35.34 -3.69
CA GLN A 16 -27.78 34.34 -4.73
C GLN A 16 -26.57 33.47 -4.36
N PRO A 17 -26.68 32.13 -4.41
CA PRO A 17 -25.48 31.31 -4.39
C PRO A 17 -24.65 31.84 -5.55
N ALA A 18 -23.57 32.56 -5.20
CA ALA A 18 -22.59 33.04 -6.15
C ALA A 18 -22.35 31.88 -7.10
N ALA A 19 -22.60 32.11 -8.39
CA ALA A 19 -22.36 31.14 -9.45
C ALA A 19 -21.08 30.41 -9.09
N LEU A 20 -21.21 29.14 -8.65
CA LEU A 20 -20.08 28.29 -8.38
C LEU A 20 -19.36 28.30 -9.72
N THR A 21 -18.19 28.96 -9.74
CA THR A 21 -17.25 28.89 -10.83
C THR A 21 -17.27 27.47 -11.35
N ASP A 22 -17.38 27.30 -12.67
CA ASP A 22 -17.43 26.01 -13.35
C ASP A 22 -16.09 25.29 -13.10
N SER A 23 -15.92 24.81 -11.88
CA SER A 23 -14.77 24.08 -11.40
C SER A 23 -14.77 22.82 -12.24
N LEU A 24 -13.78 22.65 -13.11
CA LEU A 24 -13.69 21.48 -13.96
C LEU A 24 -13.79 20.22 -13.07
N ARG A 25 -14.95 19.56 -13.12
CA ARG A 25 -15.27 18.32 -12.39
C ARG A 25 -15.33 17.19 -13.41
N ARG A 26 -14.16 16.70 -13.79
CA ARG A 26 -14.05 15.62 -14.79
C ARG A 26 -13.73 14.32 -14.10
N THR A 27 -14.45 13.25 -14.45
CA THR A 27 -14.04 11.88 -14.09
C THR A 27 -13.20 11.31 -15.21
N VAL A 28 -12.05 10.74 -14.88
CA VAL A 28 -11.13 10.10 -15.82
C VAL A 28 -10.74 8.72 -15.31
N MET A 29 -10.41 7.81 -16.22
CA MET A 29 -9.67 6.60 -15.86
C MET A 29 -8.19 6.96 -15.83
N ALA A 30 -7.50 6.68 -14.73
CA ALA A 30 -6.12 7.06 -14.56
C ALA A 30 -5.37 6.04 -13.71
N THR A 31 -4.05 5.97 -13.88
CA THR A 31 -3.20 5.17 -13.00
C THR A 31 -2.77 6.03 -11.83
N VAL A 32 -3.09 5.60 -10.62
CA VAL A 32 -2.68 6.25 -9.40
C VAL A 32 -1.58 5.44 -8.72
N VAL A 33 -0.46 6.09 -8.46
CA VAL A 33 0.68 5.55 -7.71
C VAL A 33 0.70 6.23 -6.35
N PHE A 34 0.59 5.44 -5.29
CA PHE A 34 0.87 5.89 -3.92
C PHE A 34 2.25 5.41 -3.51
N VAL A 35 3.00 6.30 -2.86
CA VAL A 35 4.31 6.02 -2.30
C VAL A 35 4.43 6.65 -0.93
N ASP A 36 4.90 5.88 0.05
CA ASP A 36 5.15 6.34 1.42
C ASP A 36 6.59 6.05 1.86
N LEU A 37 7.14 6.92 2.70
CA LEU A 37 8.36 6.68 3.45
C LEU A 37 8.08 5.75 4.64
N VAL A 38 8.69 4.57 4.65
CA VAL A 38 8.52 3.61 5.74
C VAL A 38 9.21 4.11 7.01
N GLY A 39 8.47 4.10 8.12
CA GLY A 39 8.98 4.50 9.43
C GLY A 39 9.18 6.01 9.60
N TYR A 40 8.64 6.83 8.70
CA TYR A 40 8.79 8.29 8.72
C TYR A 40 8.42 8.91 10.08
N ALA A 41 7.23 8.60 10.60
CA ALA A 41 6.71 9.16 11.85
C ALA A 41 7.58 8.87 13.09
N ALA A 42 8.42 7.82 13.07
CA ALA A 42 9.28 7.47 14.20
C ALA A 42 10.54 8.35 14.31
N HIS A 43 10.85 9.16 13.30
CA HIS A 43 12.03 10.02 13.27
C HIS A 43 11.80 11.38 13.92
N SER A 44 12.87 12.04 14.37
CA SER A 44 12.81 13.41 14.86
C SER A 44 12.39 14.39 13.76
N ALA A 45 11.83 15.55 14.12
CA ALA A 45 11.39 16.56 13.16
C ALA A 45 12.52 16.99 12.19
N ALA A 46 13.75 17.16 12.69
CA ALA A 46 14.90 17.50 11.86
C ALA A 46 15.21 16.39 10.82
N HIS A 47 15.11 15.12 11.23
CA HIS A 47 15.33 14.00 10.34
C HIS A 47 14.15 13.84 9.35
N GLN A 48 12.91 14.06 9.79
CA GLN A 48 11.74 14.09 8.90
C GLN A 48 11.87 15.12 7.78
N VAL A 49 12.39 16.32 8.06
CA VAL A 49 12.69 17.33 7.03
C VAL A 49 13.72 16.80 6.04
N MET A 50 14.83 16.23 6.51
CA MET A 50 15.86 15.65 5.63
C MET A 50 15.30 14.53 4.75
N LEU A 51 14.51 13.61 5.31
CA LEU A 51 13.88 12.50 4.57
C LEU A 51 12.94 13.04 3.50
N LYS A 52 12.11 14.05 3.82
CA LYS A 52 11.19 14.64 2.86
C LYS A 52 11.91 15.37 1.74
N THR A 53 13.01 16.08 2.02
CA THR A 53 13.84 16.70 0.97
C THR A 53 14.40 15.67 0.01
N ARG A 54 15.00 14.58 0.52
CA ARG A 54 15.52 13.48 -0.31
C ARG A 54 14.41 12.76 -1.09
N PHE A 55 13.25 12.57 -0.47
CA PHE A 55 12.08 11.98 -1.12
C PHE A 55 11.58 12.85 -2.28
N ASN A 56 11.49 14.17 -2.10
CA ASN A 56 11.07 15.09 -3.16
C ASN A 56 12.06 15.11 -4.33
N GLU A 57 13.37 15.05 -4.05
CA GLU A 57 14.39 14.91 -5.11
C GLU A 57 14.26 13.59 -5.88
N LEU A 58 13.99 12.49 -5.17
CA LEU A 58 13.77 11.18 -5.77
C LEU A 58 12.52 11.20 -6.65
N LEU A 59 11.42 11.73 -6.12
CA LEU A 59 10.15 11.87 -6.81
C LEU A 59 10.33 12.68 -8.11
N ALA A 60 10.98 13.84 -8.05
CA ALA A 60 11.25 14.69 -9.21
C ALA A 60 12.13 14.00 -10.27
N LYS A 61 13.05 13.11 -9.87
CA LYS A 61 13.84 12.31 -10.82
C LYS A 61 12.99 11.23 -11.47
N ALA A 62 12.18 10.54 -10.67
CA ALA A 62 11.39 9.40 -11.12
C ALA A 62 10.31 9.79 -12.13
N VAL A 63 9.70 10.97 -11.97
CA VAL A 63 8.67 11.43 -12.92
C VAL A 63 9.25 12.24 -14.09
N ARG A 64 10.54 12.57 -14.11
CA ARG A 64 11.12 13.53 -15.10
C ARG A 64 10.72 13.27 -16.56
N GLY A 65 10.57 12.01 -16.96
CA GLY A 65 10.21 11.62 -18.32
C GLY A 65 8.73 11.79 -18.69
N VAL A 66 7.86 12.04 -17.71
CA VAL A 66 6.41 12.23 -17.91
C VAL A 66 6.10 13.72 -18.09
N ASP A 67 5.14 14.05 -18.94
CA ASP A 67 4.75 15.44 -19.21
C ASP A 67 3.96 16.03 -18.03
N ASP A 68 4.19 17.29 -17.68
CA ASP A 68 3.50 17.95 -16.56
C ASP A 68 1.97 18.03 -16.74
N SER A 69 1.48 18.13 -17.99
CA SER A 69 0.04 18.14 -18.28
C SER A 69 -0.60 16.75 -18.18
N SER A 70 0.22 15.69 -18.22
CA SER A 70 -0.20 14.29 -18.16
C SER A 70 -0.14 13.70 -16.74
N ARG A 71 0.21 14.50 -15.73
CA ARG A 71 0.31 14.04 -14.34
C ARG A 71 -0.24 15.04 -13.33
N ILE A 72 -0.65 14.52 -12.18
CA ILE A 72 -1.01 15.31 -11.00
C ILE A 72 -0.26 14.73 -9.81
N ILE A 73 0.50 15.56 -9.09
CA ILE A 73 1.25 15.16 -7.90
C ILE A 73 0.65 15.83 -6.65
N MET A 74 0.29 15.01 -5.68
CA MET A 74 -0.21 15.45 -4.38
C MET A 74 0.71 14.94 -3.27
N GLY A 75 1.24 15.85 -2.46
CA GLY A 75 1.97 15.47 -1.25
C GLY A 75 1.03 14.88 -0.21
N THR A 76 1.43 13.76 0.41
CA THR A 76 0.78 13.20 1.60
C THR A 76 1.65 13.47 2.83
N ASN A 77 1.16 13.10 4.02
CA ASN A 77 1.91 13.24 5.27
C ASN A 77 3.31 12.61 5.16
N GLU A 78 3.40 11.36 4.69
CA GLU A 78 4.65 10.58 4.71
C GLU A 78 5.25 10.36 3.32
N GLY A 79 4.57 10.80 2.26
CA GLY A 79 4.97 10.49 0.89
C GLY A 79 4.25 11.33 -0.15
N ALA A 80 3.78 10.68 -1.22
CA ALA A 80 3.06 11.33 -2.31
C ALA A 80 2.07 10.37 -2.98
N ALA A 81 1.06 10.96 -3.62
CA ALA A 81 0.18 10.31 -4.57
C ALA A 81 0.38 10.97 -5.94
N ILE A 82 0.52 10.16 -6.98
CA ILE A 82 0.75 10.61 -8.35
C ILE A 82 -0.34 9.99 -9.21
N CYS A 83 -1.07 10.81 -9.94
CA CYS A 83 -2.05 10.35 -10.91
C CYS A 83 -1.50 10.60 -12.31
N PHE A 84 -1.32 9.52 -13.06
CA PHE A 84 -0.90 9.51 -14.45
C PHE A 84 -2.17 9.46 -15.30
N LEU A 85 -2.37 10.52 -16.09
CA LEU A 85 -3.52 10.71 -16.98
C LEU A 85 -3.30 10.11 -18.37
N GLY A 86 -2.05 9.75 -18.68
CA GLY A 86 -1.63 9.09 -19.91
C GLY A 86 -1.50 7.58 -19.76
N ASP A 87 -0.43 7.03 -20.31
CA ASP A 87 -0.24 5.59 -20.43
C ASP A 87 0.11 4.93 -19.08
N PRO A 88 -0.46 3.74 -18.78
CA PRO A 88 -0.17 3.03 -17.53
C PRO A 88 1.29 2.57 -17.42
N GLU A 89 2.01 2.47 -18.54
CA GLU A 89 3.44 2.09 -18.59
C GLU A 89 4.32 3.16 -17.93
N GLU A 90 4.05 4.44 -18.18
CA GLU A 90 4.77 5.57 -17.56
C GLU A 90 4.73 5.51 -16.03
N ALA A 91 3.59 5.07 -15.49
CA ALA A 91 3.41 4.88 -14.05
C ALA A 91 4.25 3.71 -13.51
N LEU A 92 4.34 2.60 -14.25
CA LEU A 92 5.19 1.46 -13.87
C LEU A 92 6.66 1.84 -13.92
N GLU A 93 7.09 2.47 -15.00
CA GLU A 93 8.47 2.92 -15.20
C GLU A 93 8.87 3.90 -14.10
N SER A 94 8.01 4.86 -13.77
CA SER A 94 8.23 5.78 -12.66
C SER A 94 8.39 5.05 -11.33
N ALA A 95 7.52 4.06 -11.05
CA ALA A 95 7.58 3.27 -9.81
C ALA A 95 8.83 2.39 -9.72
N LEU A 96 9.21 1.73 -10.82
CA LEU A 96 10.44 0.94 -10.94
C LEU A 96 11.66 1.83 -10.73
N LEU A 97 11.71 2.99 -11.38
CA LEU A 97 12.81 3.94 -11.23
C LEU A 97 12.95 4.45 -9.78
N MET A 98 11.84 4.71 -9.07
CA MET A 98 11.89 5.06 -7.64
C MET A 98 12.52 3.95 -6.81
N ARG A 99 12.05 2.71 -6.99
CA ARG A 99 12.57 1.53 -6.28
C ARG A 99 14.05 1.35 -6.57
N ASP A 100 14.45 1.41 -7.83
CA ASP A 100 15.82 1.15 -8.25
C ASP A 100 16.77 2.25 -7.77
N LEU A 101 16.36 3.51 -7.80
CA LEU A 101 17.14 4.61 -7.20
C LEU A 101 17.29 4.44 -5.69
N VAL A 102 16.26 3.96 -4.98
CA VAL A 102 16.37 3.67 -3.54
C VAL A 102 17.34 2.52 -3.28
N LEU A 103 17.25 1.44 -4.05
CA LEU A 103 18.09 0.26 -3.89
C LEU A 103 19.55 0.47 -4.29
N HIS A 104 19.84 1.37 -5.25
CA HIS A 104 21.19 1.54 -5.79
C HIS A 104 21.86 2.85 -5.36
N LYS A 105 21.11 3.95 -5.26
CA LYS A 105 21.66 5.30 -5.00
C LYS A 105 21.44 5.78 -3.56
N TYR A 106 20.26 5.55 -3.01
CA TYR A 106 19.89 6.03 -1.67
C TYR A 106 19.94 4.91 -0.61
N ARG A 107 20.80 3.91 -0.79
CA ARG A 107 20.91 2.69 0.04
C ARG A 107 20.82 2.99 1.54
N GLY A 108 19.73 2.53 2.18
CA GLY A 108 19.48 2.68 3.61
C GLY A 108 19.11 4.09 4.08
N ALA A 109 19.20 5.09 3.21
CA ALA A 109 18.82 6.47 3.50
C ALA A 109 17.32 6.73 3.30
N LEU A 110 16.67 5.95 2.43
CA LEU A 110 15.24 5.96 2.21
C LEU A 110 14.74 4.52 2.17
N LEU A 111 13.55 4.31 2.72
CA LEU A 111 12.81 3.07 2.64
C LEU A 111 11.41 3.43 2.14
N LEU A 112 10.96 2.81 1.05
CA LEU A 112 9.68 3.15 0.43
C LEU A 112 8.75 1.95 0.42
N ARG A 113 7.46 2.21 0.24
CA ARG A 113 6.50 1.20 -0.21
C ARG A 113 5.63 1.84 -1.29
N LEU A 114 5.30 1.09 -2.32
CA LEU A 114 4.59 1.62 -3.49
C LEU A 114 3.36 0.77 -3.82
N GLY A 115 2.25 1.43 -4.15
CA GLY A 115 1.02 0.79 -4.61
C GLY A 115 0.48 1.44 -5.88
N LEU A 116 0.12 0.63 -6.88
CA LEU A 116 -0.45 1.12 -8.14
C LEU A 116 -1.86 0.59 -8.35
N HIS A 117 -2.74 1.47 -8.81
CA HIS A 117 -4.09 1.11 -9.20
C HIS A 117 -4.57 1.92 -10.41
N LEU A 118 -5.21 1.23 -11.35
CA LEU A 118 -5.93 1.85 -12.46
C LEU A 118 -7.42 1.91 -12.08
N GLY A 119 -7.99 3.10 -12.06
CA GLY A 119 -9.38 3.28 -11.66
C GLY A 119 -9.94 4.67 -11.96
N PRO A 120 -11.24 4.88 -11.69
CA PRO A 120 -11.88 6.17 -11.88
C PRO A 120 -11.41 7.17 -10.82
N VAL A 121 -10.97 8.33 -11.29
CA VAL A 121 -10.51 9.47 -10.48
C VAL A 121 -11.30 10.70 -10.90
N ARG A 122 -11.78 11.46 -9.92
CA ARG A 122 -12.40 12.77 -10.13
C ARG A 122 -11.34 13.84 -9.97
N LEU A 123 -11.16 14.63 -11.01
CA LEU A 123 -10.33 15.80 -11.04
C LEU A 123 -11.17 17.01 -10.64
N LEU A 124 -10.64 17.81 -9.74
CA LEU A 124 -11.23 19.06 -9.29
C LEU A 124 -10.21 20.17 -9.55
N SER A 125 -10.58 21.16 -10.36
CA SER A 125 -9.85 22.42 -10.39
C SER A 125 -10.30 23.26 -9.20
N ASP A 126 -9.37 23.62 -8.30
CA ASP A 126 -9.59 24.82 -7.51
C ASP A 126 -9.45 26.05 -8.43
N GLY A 127 -10.05 27.18 -8.08
CA GLY A 127 -9.98 28.40 -8.90
C GLY A 127 -8.57 28.98 -9.07
N ASN A 128 -7.53 28.33 -8.52
CA ASN A 128 -6.12 28.71 -8.61
C ASN A 128 -5.34 27.80 -9.59
N GLU A 129 -6.04 27.16 -10.54
CA GLU A 129 -5.48 26.26 -11.56
C GLU A 129 -4.76 25.02 -10.98
N ARG A 130 -4.89 24.75 -9.68
CA ARG A 130 -4.33 23.55 -9.07
C ARG A 130 -5.35 22.42 -9.16
N LEU A 131 -5.01 21.42 -9.96
CA LEU A 131 -5.78 20.19 -10.06
C LEU A 131 -5.56 19.35 -8.79
N THR A 132 -6.66 18.99 -8.15
CA THR A 132 -6.70 17.99 -7.08
C THR A 132 -7.47 16.77 -7.57
N MET A 133 -7.19 15.63 -6.94
CA MET A 133 -7.78 14.34 -7.32
C MET A 133 -8.46 13.70 -6.12
N VAL A 134 -9.66 13.18 -6.34
CA VAL A 134 -10.46 12.47 -5.33
C VAL A 134 -11.21 11.29 -5.97
N GLY A 135 -11.71 10.37 -5.15
CA GLY A 135 -12.58 9.29 -5.62
C GLY A 135 -12.07 7.89 -5.27
N ASP A 136 -12.83 6.87 -5.68
CA ASP A 136 -12.55 5.48 -5.32
C ASP A 136 -11.17 5.02 -5.82
N GLY A 137 -10.77 5.40 -7.03
CA GLY A 137 -9.45 5.03 -7.56
C GLY A 137 -8.29 5.52 -6.68
N VAL A 138 -8.40 6.72 -6.12
CA VAL A 138 -7.40 7.27 -5.19
C VAL A 138 -7.41 6.48 -3.87
N ASN A 139 -8.59 6.19 -3.32
CA ASN A 139 -8.72 5.45 -2.07
C ASN A 139 -8.18 4.02 -2.22
N VAL A 140 -8.53 3.33 -3.30
CA VAL A 140 -8.07 1.97 -3.59
C VAL A 140 -6.56 1.96 -3.79
N ALA A 141 -5.98 2.88 -4.55
CA ALA A 141 -4.53 2.96 -4.74
C ALA A 141 -3.77 3.06 -3.40
N GLN A 142 -4.27 3.87 -2.47
CA GLN A 142 -3.71 3.95 -1.12
C GLN A 142 -3.82 2.60 -0.39
N ARG A 143 -4.98 1.91 -0.45
CA ARG A 143 -5.15 0.59 0.17
C ARG A 143 -4.22 -0.45 -0.44
N ILE A 144 -4.02 -0.40 -1.75
CA ILE A 144 -3.09 -1.28 -2.45
C ILE A 144 -1.67 -1.08 -1.91
N MET A 145 -1.22 0.17 -1.76
CA MET A 145 0.08 0.49 -1.15
C MET A 145 0.19 -0.02 0.31
N ASP A 146 -0.88 0.02 1.10
CA ASP A 146 -0.86 -0.48 2.49
C ASP A 146 -0.43 -1.96 2.59
N PHE A 147 -0.61 -2.75 1.52
CA PHE A 147 -0.19 -4.15 1.45
C PHE A 147 1.27 -4.35 1.02
N ALA A 148 1.96 -3.30 0.55
CA ALA A 148 3.35 -3.39 0.14
C ALA A 148 4.30 -3.49 1.33
N LEU A 149 5.27 -4.40 1.21
CA LEU A 149 6.43 -4.45 2.08
C LEU A 149 7.44 -3.34 1.75
N VAL A 150 8.48 -3.25 2.58
CA VAL A 150 9.57 -2.29 2.38
C VAL A 150 10.29 -2.55 1.05
N ASN A 151 10.47 -1.48 0.29
CA ASN A 151 10.99 -1.38 -1.07
C ASN A 151 10.25 -2.27 -2.09
N GLN A 152 9.01 -2.64 -1.78
CA GLN A 152 8.16 -3.42 -2.66
C GLN A 152 7.20 -2.51 -3.43
N ILE A 153 6.94 -2.89 -4.67
CA ILE A 153 5.85 -2.36 -5.49
C ILE A 153 4.77 -3.43 -5.54
N VAL A 154 3.53 -3.05 -5.21
CA VAL A 154 2.36 -3.91 -5.39
C VAL A 154 1.34 -3.20 -6.28
N VAL A 155 0.62 -3.98 -7.08
CA VAL A 155 -0.39 -3.46 -8.01
C VAL A 155 -1.72 -4.17 -7.81
N SER A 156 -2.80 -3.43 -8.06
CA SER A 156 -4.14 -4.03 -8.11
C SER A 156 -4.33 -4.92 -9.34
N ARG A 157 -5.27 -5.86 -9.26
CA ARG A 157 -5.74 -6.64 -10.40
C ARG A 157 -6.14 -5.80 -11.61
N ALA A 158 -6.89 -4.71 -11.40
CA ALA A 158 -7.34 -3.85 -12.49
C ALA A 158 -6.17 -3.26 -13.31
N TYR A 159 -5.11 -2.84 -12.60
CA TYR A 159 -3.89 -2.37 -13.25
C TYR A 159 -3.17 -3.52 -13.99
N HIS A 160 -3.00 -4.67 -13.32
CA HIS A 160 -2.34 -5.85 -13.88
C HIS A 160 -3.01 -6.36 -15.17
N GLU A 161 -4.34 -6.40 -15.21
CA GLU A 161 -5.10 -6.86 -16.39
C GLU A 161 -4.93 -5.96 -17.60
N VAL A 162 -4.71 -4.66 -17.39
CA VAL A 162 -4.46 -3.70 -18.49
C VAL A 162 -3.02 -3.76 -18.94
N ILE A 163 -2.06 -3.63 -18.02
CA ILE A 163 -0.64 -3.58 -18.38
C ILE A 163 -0.17 -4.87 -19.08
N SER A 164 -0.69 -6.03 -18.68
CA SER A 164 -0.36 -7.32 -19.29
C SER A 164 -0.88 -7.49 -20.73
N ARG A 165 -1.78 -6.61 -21.19
CA ARG A 165 -2.30 -6.60 -22.56
C ARG A 165 -1.63 -5.57 -23.46
N ILE A 166 -0.93 -4.61 -22.86
CA ILE A 166 -0.22 -3.56 -23.60
C ILE A 166 1.22 -4.00 -23.82
N THR A 167 1.84 -4.61 -22.81
CA THR A 167 3.26 -4.99 -22.85
C THR A 167 3.43 -6.51 -22.71
N ASP A 168 3.68 -7.19 -23.84
CA ASP A 168 3.78 -8.66 -23.90
C ASP A 168 4.90 -9.25 -23.01
N ASN A 169 5.95 -8.49 -22.71
CA ASN A 169 7.12 -8.95 -21.96
C ASN A 169 7.04 -8.72 -20.43
N LEU A 170 5.94 -8.18 -19.90
CA LEU A 170 5.82 -7.86 -18.47
C LEU A 170 5.17 -8.97 -17.62
N ALA A 171 4.56 -10.00 -18.23
CA ALA A 171 3.97 -11.12 -17.49
C ALA A 171 4.89 -11.76 -16.43
N PRO A 172 6.20 -12.02 -16.67
CA PRO A 172 7.09 -12.57 -15.64
C PRO A 172 7.44 -11.58 -14.52
N ALA A 173 7.14 -10.29 -14.69
CA ALA A 173 7.41 -9.26 -13.70
C ALA A 173 6.33 -9.17 -12.61
N PHE A 174 5.27 -9.99 -12.66
CA PHE A 174 4.20 -9.97 -11.65
C PHE A 174 4.05 -11.31 -10.94
N ARG A 175 4.11 -11.27 -9.60
CA ARG A 175 3.79 -12.41 -8.74
C ARG A 175 2.46 -12.18 -8.05
N HIS A 176 1.48 -13.02 -8.34
CA HIS A 176 0.18 -12.99 -7.68
C HIS A 176 0.34 -13.25 -6.17
N LEU A 177 -0.21 -12.36 -5.34
CA LEU A 177 -0.24 -12.53 -3.88
C LEU A 177 -1.62 -12.94 -3.37
N GLY A 178 -2.64 -12.89 -4.22
CA GLY A 178 -4.02 -13.24 -3.86
C GLY A 178 -4.79 -12.12 -3.16
N PRO A 179 -5.98 -12.47 -2.62
CA PRO A 179 -6.90 -11.49 -2.05
C PRO A 179 -6.43 -10.99 -0.68
N HIS A 180 -6.43 -9.66 -0.53
CA HIS A 180 -6.13 -8.92 0.69
C HIS A 180 -7.34 -8.07 1.08
N LEU A 181 -7.69 -8.07 2.36
CA LEU A 181 -8.78 -7.24 2.87
C LEU A 181 -8.20 -5.91 3.36
N ASP A 182 -8.78 -4.80 2.92
CA ASP A 182 -8.47 -3.50 3.50
C ASP A 182 -9.18 -3.30 4.86
N LYS A 183 -8.94 -2.13 5.48
CA LYS A 183 -9.56 -1.76 6.77
C LYS A 183 -11.09 -1.70 6.76
N HIS A 184 -11.72 -1.68 5.59
CA HIS A 184 -13.16 -1.69 5.38
C HIS A 184 -13.68 -3.07 4.96
N LEU A 185 -12.85 -4.11 5.05
CA LEU A 185 -13.19 -5.48 4.64
C LEU A 185 -13.49 -5.62 3.15
N ARG A 186 -13.04 -4.67 2.31
CA ARG A 186 -13.09 -4.83 0.86
C ARG A 186 -11.92 -5.70 0.42
N SER A 187 -12.22 -6.71 -0.40
CA SER A 187 -11.20 -7.60 -0.97
C SER A 187 -10.56 -6.98 -2.20
N HIS A 188 -9.23 -6.95 -2.20
CA HIS A 188 -8.39 -6.52 -3.30
C HIS A 188 -7.49 -7.66 -3.71
N ASP A 189 -7.53 -8.04 -4.98
CA ASP A 189 -6.61 -9.01 -5.52
C ASP A 189 -5.35 -8.30 -6.00
N ILE A 190 -4.18 -8.70 -5.49
CA ILE A 190 -2.94 -7.92 -5.63
C ILE A 190 -1.78 -8.75 -6.19
N TYR A 191 -0.86 -8.05 -6.84
CA TYR A 191 0.31 -8.62 -7.49
C TYR A 191 1.55 -7.84 -7.05
N ALA A 192 2.61 -8.52 -6.65
CA ALA A 192 3.90 -7.89 -6.42
C ALA A 192 4.65 -7.75 -7.75
N VAL A 193 5.25 -6.59 -7.97
CA VAL A 193 6.20 -6.41 -9.08
C VAL A 193 7.55 -7.01 -8.66
N VAL A 194 7.99 -8.03 -9.37
CA VAL A 194 9.27 -8.70 -9.18
C VAL A 194 10.20 -8.34 -10.33
N GLU A 195 11.50 -8.30 -10.07
CA GLU A 195 12.46 -8.29 -11.17
C GLU A 195 12.31 -9.60 -11.96
N PRO A 196 12.20 -9.53 -13.30
CA PRO A 196 12.31 -10.72 -14.12
C PRO A 196 13.67 -11.32 -13.82
N GLN A 197 13.70 -12.46 -13.12
CA GLN A 197 14.93 -13.22 -13.02
C GLN A 197 15.27 -13.64 -14.45
N ALA A 198 16.30 -13.04 -15.06
CA ALA A 198 16.96 -13.65 -16.19
C ALA A 198 17.25 -15.08 -15.78
N SER A 199 16.62 -16.05 -16.45
CA SER A 199 16.62 -17.47 -16.09
C SER A 199 18.02 -17.95 -15.71
N ARG A 200 18.34 -17.91 -14.42
CA ARG A 200 19.49 -18.62 -13.89
C ARG A 200 18.99 -20.04 -13.69
N VAL A 201 19.13 -20.84 -14.74
CA VAL A 201 19.13 -22.29 -14.61
C VAL A 201 20.25 -22.62 -13.62
N LEU A 202 19.89 -22.83 -12.36
CA LEU A 202 20.77 -23.49 -11.42
C LEU A 202 20.49 -24.99 -11.54
N PRO A 203 21.50 -25.83 -11.82
CA PRO A 203 21.36 -27.26 -11.61
C PRO A 203 21.13 -27.52 -10.11
N PRO A 204 20.51 -28.65 -9.74
CA PRO A 204 20.24 -28.96 -8.35
C PRO A 204 21.57 -29.28 -7.66
N SER A 205 22.17 -28.31 -6.97
CA SER A 205 23.32 -28.55 -6.10
C SER A 205 22.89 -28.45 -4.64
N GLU A 206 22.65 -29.64 -4.10
CA GLU A 206 23.11 -30.15 -2.80
C GLU A 206 23.31 -29.17 -1.64
N ARG A 207 22.70 -29.56 -0.53
CA ARG A 207 22.92 -29.05 0.83
C ARG A 207 24.42 -29.07 1.17
N SER A 208 24.96 -27.92 1.55
CA SER A 208 26.06 -27.78 2.51
C SER A 208 26.06 -26.32 2.95
N GLU A 209 25.66 -26.02 4.19
CA GLU A 209 26.62 -25.79 5.28
C GLU A 209 27.84 -25.00 4.81
N PHE A 210 27.73 -23.67 4.81
CA PHE A 210 28.78 -22.73 5.23
C PHE A 210 28.10 -21.39 5.48
N ASP A 211 27.46 -21.33 6.65
CA ASP A 211 26.92 -20.12 7.24
C ASP A 211 28.05 -19.36 7.97
N ARG A 212 27.86 -18.04 8.06
CA ARG A 212 28.61 -17.00 8.81
C ARG A 212 29.72 -16.27 8.06
N THR A 213 29.39 -15.08 7.57
CA THR A 213 29.63 -13.81 8.32
C THR A 213 29.15 -12.58 7.53
N ALA A 214 28.11 -11.89 8.04
CA ALA A 214 27.90 -10.45 7.87
C ALA A 214 26.83 -9.96 8.87
N PRO A 215 27.05 -8.84 9.59
CA PRO A 215 26.07 -8.28 10.51
C PRO A 215 25.17 -7.29 9.76
N GLN A 216 23.95 -7.70 9.46
CA GLN A 216 22.83 -6.78 9.30
C GLN A 216 21.63 -7.47 9.92
N ARG A 217 21.03 -6.84 10.93
CA ARG A 217 19.96 -7.38 11.78
C ARG A 217 18.70 -7.64 10.96
N ALA A 218 18.69 -8.74 10.21
CA ALA A 218 17.49 -9.37 9.71
C ALA A 218 16.71 -9.84 10.94
N LEU A 219 15.48 -9.37 11.10
CA LEU A 219 14.54 -9.97 12.05
C LEU A 219 14.38 -11.43 11.64
N VAL A 220 15.07 -12.32 12.34
CA VAL A 220 14.93 -13.77 12.21
C VAL A 220 13.45 -14.08 12.42
N SER A 221 12.78 -14.63 11.41
CA SER A 221 11.44 -15.18 11.60
C SER A 221 11.53 -16.24 12.68
N THR A 222 10.94 -15.98 13.84
CA THR A 222 10.87 -16.94 14.95
C THR A 222 9.66 -17.86 14.80
N LEU A 223 8.88 -17.69 13.73
CA LEU A 223 7.72 -18.49 13.43
C LEU A 223 8.13 -19.71 12.61
N THR A 224 8.29 -20.85 13.28
CA THR A 224 8.50 -22.15 12.63
C THR A 224 7.16 -22.87 12.42
N PRO A 225 7.07 -23.85 11.49
CA PRO A 225 5.86 -24.64 11.28
C PRO A 225 5.37 -25.32 12.57
N GLU A 226 6.29 -25.77 13.42
CA GLU A 226 5.98 -26.41 14.71
C GLU A 226 5.29 -25.43 15.68
N ILE A 227 5.75 -24.18 15.71
CA ILE A 227 5.15 -23.12 16.53
C ILE A 227 3.77 -22.72 15.99
N ALA A 228 3.58 -22.71 14.67
CA ALA A 228 2.28 -22.43 14.07
C ALA A 228 1.25 -23.53 14.38
N GLU A 229 1.67 -24.79 14.36
CA GLU A 229 0.83 -25.94 14.75
C GLU A 229 0.47 -25.90 16.26
N GLU A 230 1.42 -25.49 17.11
CA GLU A 230 1.15 -25.29 18.55
C GLU A 230 0.07 -24.21 18.77
N VAL A 231 0.20 -23.06 18.09
CA VAL A 231 -0.78 -21.96 18.17
C VAL A 231 -2.14 -22.37 17.60
N GLU A 232 -2.16 -23.18 16.52
CA GLU A 232 -3.39 -23.76 15.98
C GLU A 232 -4.09 -24.67 16.98
N SER A 233 -3.35 -25.58 17.63
CA SER A 233 -3.90 -26.49 18.64
C SER A 233 -4.49 -25.72 19.82
N ASP A 234 -3.79 -24.71 20.32
CA ASP A 234 -4.28 -23.88 21.42
C ASP A 234 -5.55 -23.11 21.03
N LEU A 235 -5.58 -22.53 19.83
CA LEU A 235 -6.75 -21.81 19.35
C LEU A 235 -7.94 -22.76 19.09
N ALA A 236 -7.67 -23.98 18.59
CA ALA A 236 -8.71 -24.97 18.32
C ALA A 236 -9.45 -25.42 19.59
N ARG A 237 -8.80 -25.40 20.76
CA ARG A 237 -9.47 -25.67 22.04
C ARG A 237 -10.48 -24.58 22.43
N LEU A 238 -10.34 -23.36 21.90
CA LEU A 238 -11.16 -22.21 22.27
C LEU A 238 -12.29 -21.93 21.26
N ILE A 239 -12.04 -22.13 19.97
CA ILE A 239 -12.99 -21.77 18.89
C ILE A 239 -13.30 -22.93 17.93
N GLY A 240 -12.78 -24.12 18.23
CA GLY A 240 -13.03 -25.33 17.44
C GLY A 240 -12.35 -25.33 16.06
N PRO A 241 -12.91 -26.03 15.06
CA PRO A 241 -12.25 -26.34 13.79
C PRO A 241 -11.94 -25.11 12.92
N MET A 242 -12.52 -23.94 13.24
CA MET A 242 -12.21 -22.68 12.55
C MET A 242 -10.77 -22.20 12.80
N ALA A 243 -10.13 -22.64 13.89
CA ALA A 243 -8.76 -22.26 14.25
C ALA A 243 -7.76 -22.53 13.13
N ARG A 244 -7.83 -23.69 12.46
CA ARG A 244 -6.94 -24.08 11.37
C ARG A 244 -6.99 -23.10 10.20
N VAL A 245 -8.17 -22.63 9.85
CA VAL A 245 -8.36 -21.69 8.74
C VAL A 245 -7.79 -20.31 9.12
N LEU A 246 -7.98 -19.90 10.38
CA LEU A 246 -7.47 -18.63 10.88
C LEU A 246 -5.95 -18.63 11.00
N VAL A 247 -5.34 -19.70 11.52
CA VAL A 247 -3.88 -19.85 11.62
C VAL A 247 -3.26 -19.91 10.22
N LYS A 248 -3.79 -20.74 9.32
CA LYS A 248 -3.28 -20.83 7.93
C LYS A 248 -3.34 -19.49 7.19
N LYS A 249 -4.31 -18.62 7.51
CA LYS A 249 -4.40 -17.26 6.95
C LYS A 249 -3.50 -16.24 7.67
N ALA A 250 -3.24 -16.44 8.96
CA ALA A 250 -2.51 -15.50 9.81
C ALA A 250 -0.99 -15.70 9.78
N VAL A 251 -0.51 -16.93 9.55
CA VAL A 251 0.94 -17.27 9.50
C VAL A 251 1.70 -16.48 8.43
N PHE A 252 1.06 -16.13 7.32
CA PHE A 252 1.68 -15.31 6.27
C PHE A 252 1.76 -13.81 6.60
N ARG A 253 1.13 -13.36 7.69
CA ARG A 253 1.01 -11.94 8.07
C ARG A 253 1.96 -11.54 9.20
N VAL A 254 2.63 -12.50 9.85
CA VAL A 254 3.40 -12.30 11.08
C VAL A 254 4.69 -13.11 11.04
N ASN A 255 5.71 -12.66 11.79
CA ASN A 255 7.04 -13.28 11.82
C ASN A 255 7.42 -13.83 13.22
N SER A 256 6.47 -13.89 14.15
CA SER A 256 6.66 -14.41 15.51
C SER A 256 5.40 -15.05 16.09
N ALA A 257 5.60 -15.95 17.07
CA ALA A 257 4.50 -16.62 17.79
C ALA A 257 3.60 -15.64 18.54
N ALA A 258 4.19 -14.60 19.16
CA ALA A 258 3.46 -13.58 19.91
C ALA A 258 2.54 -12.78 18.99
N ALA A 259 3.07 -12.30 17.86
CA ALA A 259 2.27 -11.57 16.87
C ALA A 259 1.15 -12.45 16.26
N LEU A 260 1.41 -13.75 16.07
CA LEU A 260 0.38 -14.69 15.62
C LEU A 260 -0.75 -14.83 16.65
N ARG A 261 -0.43 -14.98 17.93
CA ARG A 261 -1.42 -15.10 19.01
C ARG A 261 -2.23 -13.82 19.19
N GLU A 262 -1.61 -12.64 19.14
CA GLU A 262 -2.32 -11.35 19.20
C GLU A 262 -3.31 -11.19 18.04
N LEU A 263 -2.91 -11.54 16.83
CA LEU A 263 -3.78 -11.43 15.65
C LEU A 263 -4.98 -12.38 15.73
N LEU A 264 -4.79 -13.58 16.29
CA LEU A 264 -5.83 -14.60 16.43
C LEU A 264 -6.74 -14.37 17.64
N ALA A 265 -6.26 -13.64 18.66
CA ALA A 265 -6.98 -13.34 19.89
C ALA A 265 -8.32 -12.61 19.66
N VAL A 266 -8.40 -11.82 18.59
CA VAL A 266 -9.63 -11.11 18.18
C VAL A 266 -10.79 -12.07 17.88
N SER A 267 -10.49 -13.32 17.53
CA SER A 267 -11.49 -14.34 17.21
C SER A 267 -12.04 -15.08 18.44
N ILE A 268 -11.45 -14.87 19.62
CA ILE A 268 -11.88 -15.49 20.89
C ILE A 268 -12.90 -14.56 21.55
N GLN A 269 -14.12 -15.05 21.80
CA GLN A 269 -15.19 -14.25 22.40
C GLN A 269 -14.98 -14.00 23.90
N ASP A 270 -14.54 -15.03 24.64
CA ASP A 270 -14.28 -14.94 26.08
C ASP A 270 -12.99 -14.13 26.37
N ARG A 271 -13.13 -13.09 27.20
CA ARG A 271 -12.03 -12.18 27.52
C ARG A 271 -10.92 -12.83 28.35
N ALA A 272 -11.28 -13.67 29.32
CA ALA A 272 -10.29 -14.35 30.15
C ALA A 272 -9.51 -15.40 29.34
N ALA A 273 -10.20 -16.11 28.44
CA ALA A 273 -9.57 -17.05 27.51
C ALA A 273 -8.66 -16.34 26.49
N ARG A 274 -9.05 -15.15 26.03
CA ARG A 274 -8.25 -14.32 25.13
C ARG A 274 -6.93 -13.89 25.77
N ASP A 275 -7.00 -13.35 26.99
CA ASP A 275 -5.82 -12.85 27.71
C ASP A 275 -4.85 -14.01 28.05
N ALA A 276 -5.38 -15.18 28.39
CA ALA A 276 -4.60 -16.41 28.59
C ALA A 276 -3.94 -16.91 27.30
N PHE A 277 -4.64 -16.84 26.16
CA PHE A 277 -4.12 -17.25 24.87
C PHE A 277 -2.97 -16.37 24.38
N VAL A 278 -3.06 -15.05 24.58
CA VAL A 278 -1.99 -14.09 24.23
C VAL A 278 -0.77 -14.24 25.13
N SER A 279 -0.98 -14.53 26.43
CA SER A 279 0.09 -14.66 27.42
C SER A 279 0.83 -16.01 27.39
N SER A 280 0.38 -16.95 26.55
CA SER A 280 0.98 -18.29 26.44
C SER A 280 2.41 -18.22 25.90
N LYS A 281 3.38 -18.70 26.68
CA LYS A 281 4.79 -18.75 26.26
C LYS A 281 5.01 -19.93 25.31
N PRO A 282 5.80 -19.77 24.22
CA PRO A 282 6.15 -20.87 23.34
C PRO A 282 6.87 -21.97 24.13
N ARG A 283 6.46 -23.23 23.94
CA ARG A 283 7.08 -24.36 24.63
C ARG A 283 8.52 -24.56 24.11
N PRO A 284 9.51 -24.75 24.99
CA PRO A 284 10.90 -24.94 24.55
C PRO A 284 11.01 -26.22 23.70
N VAL A 285 11.57 -26.09 22.50
CA VAL A 285 11.85 -27.20 21.58
C VAL A 285 12.97 -28.06 22.19
N PRO A 286 12.81 -29.39 22.36
CA PRO A 286 13.89 -30.24 22.84
C PRO A 286 15.01 -30.33 21.79
N PRO A 287 16.29 -30.42 22.22
CA PRO A 287 17.42 -30.51 21.30
C PRO A 287 17.32 -31.79 20.45
N ARG A 288 17.47 -31.64 19.13
CA ARG A 288 17.52 -32.78 18.19
C ARG A 288 18.75 -33.64 18.52
N SER A 289 18.50 -34.94 18.73
CA SER A 289 19.50 -35.99 18.95
C SER A 289 20.16 -36.40 17.63
#